data_AF-A0A1C3WQ74-F1
#
_entry.id   AF-A0A1C3WQ74-F1
#
_cell.length_a   1.000
_cell.length_b   1.000
_cell.length_c   1.000
_cell.angle_alpha   90.00
_cell.angle_beta   90.00
_cell.angle_gamma   90.00
#
_symmetry.space_group_name_H-M   'P 1'
#
loop_
_entity.id
_entity.type
_entity.pdbx_description
1 polymer ?
#
loop_
_entity_poly.entity_id
_entity_poly.type
_entity_poly.pdbx_seq_one_letter_code
_entity_poly.pdbx_strand_id
1 'polypeptide(L)'
;MSPEETLTLWRPVGPKELELIEQSGMRAFPPRLPDQPIFYPVLTEDYAIKIARDWNVPASGSGFVTRFAVKRDFIAKYDTGGRRTVASGVLDSG
;
A
#
# COMPACT_ATOMS: atom_id res chain seq x y z
N MET A 1 -1.28 -18.22 -7.96
CA MET A 1 -0.27 -17.74 -7.00
C MET A 1 -0.78 -18.01 -5.61
N SER A 2 0.02 -18.66 -4.77
CA SER A 2 -0.34 -18.88 -3.37
C SER A 2 -0.18 -17.58 -2.57
N PRO A 3 -0.86 -17.46 -1.41
CA PRO A 3 -0.62 -16.36 -0.48
C PRO A 3 0.85 -16.23 -0.06
N GLU A 4 1.60 -17.33 -0.08
CA GLU A 4 3.02 -17.36 0.25
C GLU A 4 3.90 -16.76 -0.84
N GLU A 5 3.49 -16.78 -2.12
CA GLU A 5 4.23 -16.17 -3.24
C GLU A 5 4.02 -14.65 -3.36
N THR A 6 3.11 -14.09 -2.56
CA THR A 6 2.71 -12.68 -2.66
C THR A 6 2.82 -11.90 -1.37
N LEU A 7 3.07 -10.60 -1.51
CA LEU A 7 2.83 -9.62 -0.48
C LEU A 7 1.56 -8.85 -0.83
N THR A 8 0.62 -8.78 0.11
CA THR A 8 -0.53 -7.87 0.00
C THR A 8 -0.08 -6.46 0.34
N LEU A 9 -0.42 -5.51 -0.51
CA LEU A 9 -0.24 -4.09 -0.29
C LEU A 9 -1.58 -3.38 -0.41
N TRP A 10 -1.67 -2.23 0.25
CA TRP A 10 -2.85 -1.39 0.25
C TRP A 10 -2.49 -0.01 -0.26
N ARG A 11 -3.32 0.58 -1.12
CA ARG A 11 -3.13 1.95 -1.58
C ARG A 11 -4.39 2.77 -1.29
N PRO A 12 -4.29 3.85 -0.49
CA PRO A 12 -5.37 4.81 -0.32
C PRO A 12 -5.52 5.63 -1.61
N VAL A 13 -6.76 5.82 -2.05
CA VAL A 13 -7.09 6.57 -3.28
C VAL A 13 -8.30 7.47 -3.05
N GLY A 14 -8.37 8.57 -3.80
CA GLY A 14 -9.57 9.40 -3.90
C GLY A 14 -10.54 8.90 -4.99
N PRO A 15 -11.76 9.45 -5.06
CA PRO A 15 -12.79 9.01 -6.01
C PRO A 15 -12.34 9.09 -7.49
N LYS A 16 -11.66 10.17 -7.88
CA LYS A 16 -11.19 10.35 -9.26
C LYS A 16 -10.10 9.36 -9.67
N GLU A 17 -9.24 8.97 -8.72
CA GLU A 17 -8.25 7.94 -8.97
C GLU A 17 -8.91 6.56 -9.04
N LEU A 18 -9.89 6.27 -8.17
CA LEU A 18 -10.67 5.03 -8.23
C LEU A 18 -11.37 4.86 -9.59
N GLU A 19 -12.02 5.91 -10.10
CA GLU A 19 -12.65 5.90 -11.42
C GLU A 19 -11.67 5.52 -12.54
N LEU A 20 -10.46 6.08 -12.53
CA LEU A 20 -9.42 5.76 -13.52
C LEU A 20 -8.93 4.31 -13.39
N ILE A 21 -8.84 3.78 -12.17
CA ILE A 21 -8.50 2.38 -11.92
C ILE A 21 -9.61 1.46 -12.46
N GLU A 22 -10.88 1.80 -12.22
CA GLU A 22 -12.04 1.06 -12.74
C GLU A 22 -12.07 1.06 -14.27
N GLN A 23 -11.80 2.20 -14.91
CA GLN A 23 -11.68 2.31 -16.37
C GLN A 23 -10.56 1.44 -16.96
N SER A 24 -9.50 1.17 -16.19
CA SER A 24 -8.44 0.22 -16.57
C SER A 24 -8.84 -1.26 -16.39
N GLY A 25 -10.05 -1.53 -15.90
CA GLY A 25 -10.51 -2.86 -15.52
C GLY A 25 -9.84 -3.37 -14.23
N MET A 26 -9.48 -2.47 -13.31
CA MET A 26 -8.73 -2.78 -12.08
C MET A 26 -7.32 -3.34 -12.32
N ARG A 27 -6.69 -3.00 -13.46
CA ARG A 27 -5.40 -3.57 -13.88
C ARG A 27 -4.24 -2.60 -13.80
N ALA A 28 -4.51 -1.30 -13.66
CA ALA A 28 -3.49 -0.28 -13.61
C ALA A 28 -3.87 0.85 -12.65
N PHE A 29 -2.85 1.42 -12.02
CA PHE A 29 -2.99 2.71 -11.37
C PHE A 29 -2.67 3.82 -12.39
N PRO A 30 -3.39 4.95 -12.36
CA PRO A 30 -3.11 6.06 -13.26
C PRO A 30 -1.74 6.69 -12.95
N PRO A 31 -1.16 7.42 -13.92
CA PRO A 31 -0.04 8.31 -13.65
C PRO A 31 -0.37 9.27 -12.49
N ARG A 32 0.66 9.65 -11.72
CA ARG A 32 0.49 10.56 -10.58
C ARG A 32 -0.17 11.87 -11.03
N LEU A 33 -1.15 12.33 -10.26
CA LEU A 33 -1.70 13.67 -10.41
C LEU A 33 -0.74 14.69 -9.73
N PRO A 34 -0.47 15.86 -10.36
CA PRO A 34 0.48 16.84 -9.82
C PRO A 34 0.12 17.37 -8.43
N ASP A 35 -1.17 17.47 -8.12
CA ASP A 35 -1.68 18.17 -6.93
C ASP A 35 -1.91 17.24 -5.72
N GLN A 36 -1.65 15.93 -5.84
CA GLN A 36 -1.93 14.98 -4.76
C GLN A 36 -0.72 14.82 -3.81
N PRO A 37 -0.96 14.75 -2.48
CA PRO A 37 0.07 14.35 -1.53
C PRO A 37 0.63 12.97 -1.89
N ILE A 38 1.95 12.81 -1.77
CA ILE A 38 2.63 11.57 -2.16
C ILE A 38 2.26 10.45 -1.18
N PHE A 39 1.40 9.51 -1.61
CA PHE A 39 1.17 8.25 -0.90
C PHE A 39 1.42 7.05 -1.82
N TYR A 40 2.38 6.22 -1.43
CA TYR A 40 2.68 4.95 -2.06
C TYR A 40 1.92 3.82 -1.37
N PRO A 41 1.88 2.61 -1.97
CA PRO A 41 1.32 1.45 -1.31
C PRO A 41 1.97 1.20 0.06
N VAL A 42 1.14 0.90 1.05
CA VAL A 42 1.53 0.63 2.43
C VAL A 42 1.37 -0.85 2.78
N LEU A 43 2.01 -1.27 3.86
CA LEU A 43 2.08 -2.67 4.31
C LEU A 43 0.91 -3.14 5.17
N THR A 44 -0.03 -2.25 5.52
CA THR A 44 -1.15 -2.58 6.41
C THR A 44 -2.42 -1.87 5.99
N GLU A 45 -3.55 -2.55 6.10
CA GLU A 45 -4.88 -2.01 5.79
C GLU A 45 -5.25 -0.83 6.69
N ASP A 46 -5.05 -0.96 8.01
CA ASP A 46 -5.41 0.08 8.98
C ASP A 46 -4.70 1.41 8.71
N TYR A 47 -3.43 1.35 8.32
CA TYR A 47 -2.69 2.55 7.94
C TYR A 47 -3.20 3.16 6.64
N ALA A 48 -3.59 2.35 5.65
CA ALA A 48 -4.21 2.85 4.43
C ALA A 48 -5.57 3.50 4.72
N ILE A 49 -6.39 2.90 5.59
CA ILE A 49 -7.67 3.47 6.04
C ILE A 49 -7.44 4.81 6.73
N LYS A 50 -6.44 4.89 7.62
CA LYS A 50 -6.07 6.13 8.29
C LYS A 50 -5.74 7.23 7.29
N ILE A 51 -4.93 6.94 6.27
CA ILE A 51 -4.59 7.90 5.22
C ILE A 51 -5.84 8.31 4.43
N ALA A 52 -6.67 7.35 4.00
CA ALA A 52 -7.89 7.62 3.25
C ALA A 52 -8.85 8.52 4.04
N ARG A 53 -9.02 8.27 5.34
CA ARG A 53 -9.86 9.08 6.22
C ARG A 53 -9.26 10.47 6.49
N ASP A 54 -7.98 10.54 6.81
CA ASP A 54 -7.36 11.78 7.29
C ASP A 54 -6.98 12.73 6.14
N TRP A 55 -6.79 12.21 4.92
CA TRP A 55 -6.30 12.99 3.77
C TRP A 55 -7.25 12.96 2.56
N ASN A 56 -7.72 11.79 2.12
CA ASN A 56 -8.59 11.72 0.93
C ASN A 56 -10.00 12.26 1.20
N VAL A 57 -10.61 11.95 2.35
CA VAL A 57 -11.94 12.47 2.70
C VAL A 57 -11.97 14.00 2.77
N PRO A 58 -11.06 14.70 3.49
CA PRO A 58 -11.04 16.15 3.49
C PRO A 58 -10.79 16.78 2.12
N ALA A 59 -9.96 16.16 1.28
CA ALA A 59 -9.59 16.71 -0.03
C ALA A 59 -10.65 16.48 -1.11
N SER A 60 -11.45 15.42 -1.00
CA SER A 60 -12.30 14.95 -2.11
C SER A 60 -13.68 14.41 -1.69
N GLY A 61 -14.07 14.60 -0.42
CA GLY A 61 -15.36 14.19 0.14
C GLY A 61 -15.50 12.69 0.41
N SER A 62 -14.59 11.87 -0.12
CA SER A 62 -14.53 10.42 0.08
C SER A 62 -13.10 9.91 -0.05
N GLY A 63 -12.83 8.76 0.56
CA GLY A 63 -11.54 8.07 0.49
C GLY A 63 -11.77 6.57 0.44
N PHE A 64 -10.94 5.88 -0.34
CA PHE A 64 -11.06 4.45 -0.59
C PHE A 64 -9.71 3.77 -0.37
N VAL A 65 -9.75 2.47 -0.10
CA VAL A 65 -8.55 1.64 0.00
C VAL A 65 -8.61 0.56 -1.06
N THR A 66 -7.61 0.51 -1.93
CA THR A 66 -7.42 -0.58 -2.89
C THR A 66 -6.46 -1.61 -2.32
N ARG A 67 -6.75 -2.90 -2.52
CA ARG A 67 -5.91 -4.03 -2.09
C ARG A 67 -5.40 -4.77 -3.31
N PHE A 68 -4.10 -5.04 -3.37
CA PHE A 68 -3.51 -5.78 -4.47
C PHE A 68 -2.34 -6.65 -4.01
N ALA A 69 -2.02 -7.66 -4.80
CA ALA A 69 -0.95 -8.61 -4.51
C ALA A 69 0.25 -8.34 -5.42
N VAL A 70 1.45 -8.33 -4.84
CA VAL A 70 2.71 -8.20 -5.57
C VAL A 70 3.54 -9.46 -5.32
N LYS A 71 4.21 -9.97 -6.36
CA LYS A 71 5.13 -11.10 -6.23
C LYS A 71 6.24 -10.78 -5.22
N ARG A 72 6.48 -11.66 -4.27
CA ARG A 72 7.57 -11.49 -3.29
C ARG A 72 8.92 -11.36 -3.98
N ASP A 73 9.20 -12.20 -4.97
CA ASP A 73 10.44 -12.16 -5.75
C ASP A 73 10.64 -10.86 -6.53
N PHE A 74 9.56 -10.15 -6.85
CA PHE A 74 9.65 -8.82 -7.46
C PHE A 74 10.05 -7.77 -6.43
N ILE A 75 9.38 -7.74 -5.27
CA ILE A 75 9.68 -6.78 -4.20
C ILE A 75 11.06 -7.03 -3.60
N ALA A 76 11.49 -8.27 -3.45
CA ALA A 76 12.79 -8.63 -2.87
C ALA A 76 13.99 -8.04 -3.62
N LYS A 77 13.80 -7.60 -4.87
CA LYS A 77 14.84 -6.94 -5.69
C LYS A 77 15.03 -5.47 -5.32
N TYR A 78 14.03 -4.87 -4.68
CA TYR A 78 14.09 -3.50 -4.20
C TYR A 78 14.48 -3.58 -2.72
N ASP A 79 15.76 -3.38 -2.44
CA ASP A 79 16.27 -3.23 -1.07
C ASP A 79 15.59 -2.00 -0.43
N THR A 80 14.49 -2.25 0.24
CA THR A 80 13.87 -1.26 1.11
C THR A 80 14.73 -1.24 2.37
N GLY A 81 15.73 -0.36 2.40
CA GLY A 81 16.63 -0.13 3.56
C GLY A 81 15.94 0.21 4.90
N GLY A 82 14.64 -0.03 5.06
CA GLY A 82 13.97 -0.22 6.33
C GLY A 82 14.34 -1.57 6.94
N ARG A 83 15.50 -1.58 7.62
CA ARG A 83 15.95 -2.63 8.55
C ARG A 83 14.81 -3.53 9.05
N ARG A 84 14.85 -4.80 8.64
CA ARG A 84 14.35 -5.89 9.50
C ARG A 84 15.42 -6.18 10.56
N THR A 85 15.63 -5.28 11.50
CA THR A 85 16.41 -5.60 12.71
C THR A 85 15.43 -6.13 13.75
N VAL A 86 15.22 -7.44 13.74
CA VAL A 86 15.00 -8.19 14.98
C VAL A 86 16.25 -9.03 15.20
N ALA A 87 17.32 -8.34 15.59
CA ALA A 87 18.39 -8.98 16.34
C ALA A 87 17.95 -8.97 17.81
N SER A 88 17.39 -10.07 18.27
CA SER A 88 17.47 -10.55 19.66
C SER A 88 17.23 -12.05 19.54
N GLY A 89 18.25 -12.91 19.57
CA GLY A 89 19.26 -12.96 20.62
C GLY A 89 18.60 -13.55 21.85
N VAL A 90 18.76 -14.86 22.00
CA VAL A 90 18.42 -15.67 23.19
C VAL A 90 18.99 -15.01 24.44
N LEU A 91 18.20 -14.87 25.51
CA LEU A 91 18.69 -14.82 26.89
C LEU A 91 17.68 -15.50 27.83
N ASP A 92 18.14 -16.64 28.33
CA ASP A 92 17.88 -17.35 29.59
C ASP A 92 16.50 -17.39 30.24
N SER A 93 16.06 -18.64 30.46
CA SER A 93 15.14 -19.03 31.52
C SER A 93 15.90 -19.07 32.85
N GLY A 94 15.48 -18.23 33.79
CA GLY A 94 15.77 -18.37 35.22
C GLY A 94 14.49 -18.74 35.97
#